data_AF-X8DY72-F1
#
_entry.id   AF-X8DY72-F1
#
_cell.length_a   1.000
_cell.length_b   1.000
_cell.length_c   1.000
_cell.angle_alpha   90.00
_cell.angle_beta   90.00
_cell.angle_gamma   90.00
#
_symmetry.space_group_name_H-M   'P 1'
#
loop_
_entity.id
_entity.type
_entity.pdbx_description
1 polymer ?
#
loop_
_entity_poly.entity_id
_entity_poly.type
_entity_poly.pdbx_seq_one_letter_code
_entity_poly.pdbx_strand_id
1 'polypeptide(L)'
;MAIEPAQRRKRFDQATSERLIGKGWVQGVALVLIFGFLVLGILAYRAYTASMPLPDKVVSESGRLLFTGNDITRGQELYQARGLMEYGSVLGHGAYLGPDRTAEYLRMATDDVADQFRGQGVTDPRDRVVTEFRTNRYNPATKTLVFTDRQARAFDDIQLHYATYFGKTPPNTGCCHTRLPTKPKSTNSQRFSRGRPGLRRRSGRATITVTPTTGRPKSASTTAQPPK
;
A
#
# COMPACT_ATOMS: atom_id res chain seq x y z
N MET A 1 21.52 76.52 43.16
CA MET A 1 21.27 76.25 41.72
C MET A 1 21.30 74.74 41.53
N ALA A 2 20.16 74.08 41.76
CA ALA A 2 20.04 72.62 41.71
C ALA A 2 19.52 72.22 40.32
N ILE A 3 20.29 71.40 39.59
CA ILE A 3 19.88 70.85 38.29
C ILE A 3 19.50 69.39 38.52
N GLU A 4 18.23 69.09 38.27
CA GLU A 4 17.55 67.83 38.56
C GLU A 4 18.08 66.66 37.69
N PRO A 5 18.59 65.56 38.29
CA PRO A 5 19.12 64.40 37.52
C PRO A 5 18.04 63.39 37.08
N ALA A 6 16.77 63.61 37.38
CA ALA A 6 15.71 62.61 37.18
C ALA A 6 15.29 62.40 35.70
N GLN A 7 15.55 63.37 34.83
CA GLN A 7 15.11 63.34 33.43
C GLN A 7 16.01 62.50 32.50
N ARG A 8 17.26 62.20 32.90
CA ARG A 8 18.23 61.50 32.04
C ARG A 8 18.06 59.98 32.01
N ARG A 9 17.40 59.38 33.02
CA ARG A 9 17.24 57.91 33.12
C ARG A 9 15.99 57.34 32.44
N LYS A 10 15.00 58.16 32.07
CA LYS A 10 13.75 57.67 31.45
C LYS A 10 13.80 57.47 29.93
N ARG A 11 14.86 57.92 29.26
CA ARG A 11 14.92 57.88 27.78
C ARG A 11 15.46 56.58 27.18
N PHE A 12 16.05 55.69 27.97
CA PHE A 12 16.66 54.46 27.45
C PHE A 12 15.84 53.20 27.66
N ASP A 13 14.69 53.28 28.35
CA ASP A 13 13.84 52.12 28.66
C ASP A 13 12.66 51.94 27.68
N GLN A 14 12.61 52.76 26.63
CA GLN A 14 11.64 52.64 25.54
C GLN A 14 12.30 52.30 24.21
N ALA A 15 13.22 51.34 24.22
CA ALA A 15 13.42 50.50 23.04
C ALA A 15 12.22 49.55 22.94
N THR A 16 11.05 50.12 22.68
CA THR A 16 9.85 49.37 22.32
C THR A 16 10.26 48.61 21.08
N SER A 17 10.33 47.27 21.15
CA SER A 17 10.62 46.42 20.00
C SER A 17 9.70 46.83 18.86
N GLU A 18 10.21 47.68 17.98
CA GLU A 18 9.50 48.19 16.82
C GLU A 18 9.31 46.97 15.95
N ARG A 19 8.10 46.41 15.96
CA ARG A 19 7.80 45.26 15.13
C ARG A 19 7.97 45.74 13.70
N LEU A 20 9.11 45.38 13.08
CA LEU A 20 9.47 45.63 11.68
C LEU A 20 8.45 45.05 10.67
N ILE A 21 7.38 44.44 11.18
CA ILE A 21 6.28 43.83 10.46
C ILE A 21 4.98 44.45 10.98
N GLY A 22 4.29 45.17 10.10
CA GLY A 22 2.98 45.75 10.39
C GLY A 22 1.97 44.66 10.79
N LYS A 23 1.08 44.98 11.74
CA LYS A 23 0.05 44.06 12.25
C LYS A 23 -0.78 43.40 11.14
N GLY A 24 -1.04 44.13 10.04
CA GLY A 24 -1.75 43.62 8.87
C GLY A 24 -1.03 42.51 8.10
N TRP A 25 0.32 42.52 8.06
CA TRP A 25 1.09 41.45 7.42
C TRP A 25 1.04 40.16 8.23
N VAL A 26 1.17 40.26 9.56
CA VAL A 26 1.01 39.09 10.46
C VAL A 26 -0.41 38.54 10.35
N GLN A 27 -1.42 39.41 10.29
CA GLN A 27 -2.82 39.00 10.10
C GLN A 27 -3.02 38.31 8.74
N GLY A 28 -2.39 38.80 7.66
CA GLY A 28 -2.43 38.16 6.35
C GLY A 28 -1.80 36.76 6.34
N VAL A 29 -0.60 36.61 6.91
CA VAL A 29 0.07 35.31 7.05
C VAL A 29 -0.76 34.35 7.92
N ALA A 30 -1.28 34.83 9.04
CA ALA A 30 -2.13 34.04 9.92
C ALA A 30 -3.40 33.57 9.21
N LEU A 31 -4.04 34.43 8.42
CA LEU A 31 -5.23 34.07 7.63
C LEU A 31 -4.91 32.98 6.61
N VAL A 32 -3.81 33.11 5.86
CA VAL A 32 -3.40 32.11 4.85
C VAL A 32 -3.05 30.78 5.52
N LEU A 33 -2.36 30.79 6.66
CA LEU A 33 -2.06 29.57 7.41
C LEU A 33 -3.34 28.89 7.90
N ILE A 34 -4.24 29.62 8.57
CA ILE A 34 -5.50 29.06 9.08
C ILE A 34 -6.33 28.49 7.94
N PHE A 35 -6.48 29.23 6.85
CA PHE A 35 -7.24 28.76 5.70
C PHE A 35 -6.59 27.55 5.02
N GLY A 36 -5.27 27.55 4.86
CA GLY A 36 -4.52 26.42 4.29
C GLY A 36 -4.64 25.16 5.15
N PHE A 37 -4.47 25.27 6.47
CA PHE A 37 -4.65 24.16 7.40
C PHE A 37 -6.11 23.69 7.48
N LEU A 38 -7.09 24.59 7.36
CA LEU A 38 -8.50 24.24 7.30
C LEU A 38 -8.80 23.37 6.07
N VAL A 39 -8.37 23.81 4.89
CA VAL A 39 -8.54 23.03 3.65
C VAL A 39 -7.83 21.68 3.76
N LEU A 40 -6.58 21.66 4.26
CA LEU A 40 -5.83 20.43 4.46
C LEU A 40 -6.53 19.48 5.44
N GLY A 41 -7.09 20.00 6.54
CA GLY A 41 -7.84 19.22 7.53
C GLY A 41 -9.11 18.61 6.94
N ILE A 42 -9.86 19.37 6.15
CA ILE A 42 -11.06 18.86 5.44
C ILE A 42 -10.66 17.74 4.47
N LEU A 43 -9.60 17.94 3.68
CA LEU A 43 -9.11 16.93 2.75
C LEU A 43 -8.63 15.66 3.47
N ALA A 44 -7.90 15.81 4.59
CA ALA A 44 -7.45 14.69 5.40
C ALA A 44 -8.62 13.89 5.97
N TYR A 45 -9.65 14.56 6.49
CA TYR A 45 -10.86 13.91 7.00
C TYR A 45 -11.61 13.16 5.89
N ARG A 46 -11.74 13.77 4.71
CA ARG A 46 -12.36 13.14 3.54
C ARG A 46 -11.57 11.92 3.06
N ALA A 47 -10.25 12.02 3.03
CA ALA A 47 -9.37 10.90 2.67
C ALA A 47 -9.49 9.75 3.67
N TYR A 48 -9.55 10.04 4.98
CA TYR A 48 -9.70 9.03 6.02
C TYR A 48 -11.07 8.33 5.97
N THR A 49 -12.15 9.10 5.82
CA THR A 49 -13.52 8.55 5.77
C THR A 49 -13.85 7.82 4.47
N ALA A 50 -13.20 8.17 3.37
CA ALA A 50 -13.34 7.48 2.09
C ALA A 50 -12.36 6.30 1.90
N SER A 51 -11.52 6.02 2.90
CA SER A 51 -10.53 4.94 2.81
C SER A 51 -11.23 3.57 2.77
N MET A 52 -10.66 2.64 1.99
CA MET A 52 -11.19 1.29 1.87
C MET A 52 -11.01 0.55 3.21
N PRO A 53 -12.10 0.03 3.83
CA PRO A 53 -11.98 -0.67 5.10
C PRO A 53 -11.15 -1.95 4.91
N LEU A 54 -10.17 -2.17 5.81
CA LEU A 54 -9.38 -3.39 5.83
C LEU A 54 -10.27 -4.56 6.28
N PRO A 55 -10.41 -5.63 5.49
CA PRO A 55 -11.19 -6.79 5.90
C PRO A 55 -10.44 -7.58 6.99
N ASP A 56 -11.21 -8.12 7.96
CA ASP A 56 -10.66 -9.01 8.98
C ASP A 56 -10.26 -10.36 8.37
N LYS A 57 -11.02 -10.83 7.37
CA LYS A 57 -10.77 -12.06 6.63
C LYS A 57 -11.28 -12.01 5.20
N VAL A 58 -10.60 -12.76 4.33
CA VAL A 58 -11.00 -12.99 2.94
C VAL A 58 -11.27 -14.48 2.74
N VAL A 59 -12.45 -14.80 2.21
CA VAL A 59 -12.92 -16.17 2.03
C VAL A 59 -13.35 -16.39 0.57
N SER A 60 -13.29 -17.63 0.07
CA SER A 60 -13.92 -17.99 -1.20
C SER A 60 -15.44 -18.09 -1.07
N GLU A 61 -16.16 -18.17 -2.20
CA GLU A 61 -17.59 -18.48 -2.26
C GLU A 61 -17.93 -19.81 -1.54
N SER A 62 -17.02 -20.77 -1.61
CA SER A 62 -17.08 -22.04 -0.90
C SER A 62 -16.77 -21.95 0.62
N GLY A 63 -16.50 -20.76 1.16
CA GLY A 63 -16.22 -20.53 2.59
C GLY A 63 -14.79 -20.88 3.03
N ARG A 64 -13.88 -21.18 2.10
CA ARG A 64 -12.46 -21.45 2.40
C ARG A 64 -11.77 -20.13 2.75
N LEU A 65 -11.14 -20.08 3.93
CA LEU A 65 -10.30 -18.94 4.32
C LEU A 65 -9.06 -18.86 3.41
N LEU A 66 -8.89 -17.72 2.73
CA LEU A 66 -7.72 -17.45 1.88
C LEU A 66 -6.62 -16.76 2.69
N PHE A 67 -6.95 -15.66 3.36
CA PHE A 67 -6.04 -14.91 4.22
C PHE A 67 -6.80 -14.00 5.19
N THR A 68 -6.11 -13.52 6.22
CA THR A 68 -6.65 -12.64 7.26
C THR A 68 -6.04 -11.23 7.18
N GLY A 69 -6.66 -10.26 7.85
CA GLY A 69 -6.11 -8.90 7.98
C GLY A 69 -4.70 -8.87 8.61
N ASN A 70 -4.41 -9.83 9.50
CA ASN A 70 -3.08 -9.99 10.07
C ASN A 70 -2.05 -10.42 9.02
N ASP A 71 -2.42 -11.27 8.07
CA ASP A 71 -1.53 -11.69 6.97
C ASP A 71 -1.23 -10.51 6.04
N ILE A 72 -2.22 -9.63 5.78
CA ILE A 72 -2.03 -8.40 5.00
C ILE A 72 -1.03 -7.48 5.71
N THR A 73 -1.26 -7.21 7.00
CA THR A 73 -0.38 -6.35 7.81
C THR A 73 1.04 -6.90 7.85
N ARG A 74 1.18 -8.21 8.06
CA ARG A 74 2.48 -8.88 8.07
C ARG A 74 3.18 -8.82 6.71
N GLY A 75 2.44 -8.94 5.62
CA GLY A 75 2.95 -8.77 4.26
C GLY A 75 3.50 -7.36 4.02
N GLN A 76 2.78 -6.33 4.49
CA GLN A 76 3.22 -4.93 4.41
C GLN A 76 4.52 -4.68 5.20
N GLU A 77 4.60 -5.17 6.44
CA GLU A 77 5.83 -5.11 7.24
C GLU A 77 7.01 -5.76 6.53
N LEU A 78 6.80 -6.94 5.94
CA LEU A 78 7.84 -7.68 5.23
C LEU A 78 8.27 -7.01 3.92
N TYR A 79 7.34 -6.33 3.25
CA TYR A 79 7.62 -5.57 2.03
C TYR A 79 8.48 -4.34 2.34
N GLN A 80 8.14 -3.60 3.40
CA GLN A 80 8.90 -2.45 3.90
C GLN A 80 10.27 -2.87 4.44
N ALA A 81 10.33 -3.89 5.28
CA ALA A 81 11.58 -4.37 5.90
C ALA A 81 12.61 -4.89 4.89
N ARG A 82 12.18 -5.24 3.67
CA ARG A 82 13.07 -5.67 2.58
C ARG A 82 13.41 -4.57 1.58
N GLY A 83 12.99 -3.33 1.82
CA GLY A 83 13.28 -2.21 0.92
C GLY A 83 12.67 -2.40 -0.48
N LEU A 84 11.59 -3.18 -0.62
CA LEU A 84 11.04 -3.46 -1.95
C LEU A 84 10.42 -2.22 -2.61
N MET A 85 10.15 -1.15 -1.85
CA MET A 85 9.79 0.18 -2.36
C MET A 85 10.97 0.93 -3.01
N GLU A 86 12.21 0.60 -2.66
CA GLU A 86 13.41 1.18 -3.29
C GLU A 86 13.75 0.49 -4.60
N TYR A 87 13.19 -0.71 -4.82
CA TYR A 87 13.33 -1.45 -6.07
C TYR A 87 12.14 -1.21 -6.99
N GLY A 88 10.91 -1.46 -6.54
CA GLY A 88 9.69 -1.28 -7.35
C GLY A 88 8.69 -0.35 -6.69
N SER A 89 7.45 -0.41 -7.17
CA SER A 89 6.35 0.39 -6.63
C SER A 89 5.17 -0.44 -6.15
N VAL A 90 4.37 0.15 -5.27
CA VAL A 90 3.04 -0.32 -4.89
C VAL A 90 2.10 0.87 -5.04
N LEU A 91 0.96 0.67 -5.71
CA LEU A 91 0.02 1.76 -6.01
C LEU A 91 0.68 2.95 -6.74
N GLY A 92 1.70 2.68 -7.57
CA GLY A 92 2.46 3.70 -8.27
C GLY A 92 3.44 4.50 -7.40
N HIS A 93 3.59 4.17 -6.12
CA HIS A 93 4.52 4.82 -5.20
C HIS A 93 5.72 3.91 -4.95
N GLY A 94 6.92 4.42 -5.17
CA GLY A 94 8.17 3.68 -5.00
C GLY A 94 9.16 3.99 -6.13
N ALA A 95 10.10 3.09 -6.34
CA ALA A 95 11.09 3.20 -7.39
C ALA A 95 10.61 2.60 -8.72
N TYR A 96 11.29 2.99 -9.80
CA TYR A 96 10.98 2.55 -11.17
C TYR A 96 11.92 1.46 -11.70
N LEU A 97 12.81 0.93 -10.86
CA LEU A 97 13.75 -0.13 -11.25
C LEU A 97 13.05 -1.49 -11.42
N GLY A 98 12.01 -1.71 -10.63
CA GLY A 98 11.20 -2.93 -10.57
C GLY A 98 9.75 -2.68 -11.00
N PRO A 99 8.96 -3.75 -11.15
CA PRO A 99 7.57 -3.64 -11.55
C PRO A 99 6.70 -3.03 -10.44
N ASP A 100 5.59 -2.39 -10.84
CA ASP A 100 4.52 -2.04 -9.90
C ASP A 100 3.78 -3.30 -9.48
N ARG A 101 3.89 -3.67 -8.20
CA ARG A 101 3.34 -4.93 -7.68
C ARG A 101 1.82 -4.96 -7.70
N THR A 102 1.16 -3.80 -7.62
CA THR A 102 -0.31 -3.74 -7.67
C THR A 102 -0.83 -3.97 -9.09
N ALA A 103 -0.25 -3.29 -10.08
CA ALA A 103 -0.59 -3.47 -11.49
C ALA A 103 -0.22 -4.88 -11.96
N GLU A 104 0.94 -5.40 -11.55
CA GLU A 104 1.39 -6.76 -11.86
C GLU A 104 0.40 -7.80 -11.30
N TYR A 105 0.04 -7.70 -10.01
CA TYR A 105 -0.96 -8.57 -9.40
C TYR A 105 -2.31 -8.49 -10.12
N LEU A 106 -2.81 -7.28 -10.37
CA LEU A 106 -4.13 -7.09 -10.99
C LEU A 106 -4.15 -7.69 -12.40
N ARG A 107 -3.10 -7.46 -13.18
CA ARG A 107 -2.97 -8.03 -14.53
C ARG A 107 -2.97 -9.56 -14.48
N MET A 108 -2.12 -10.17 -13.65
CA MET A 108 -2.08 -11.64 -13.53
C MET A 108 -3.42 -12.22 -13.08
N ALA A 109 -4.10 -11.57 -12.13
CA ALA A 109 -5.40 -12.02 -11.65
C ALA A 109 -6.48 -11.92 -12.73
N THR A 110 -6.51 -10.82 -13.50
CA THR A 110 -7.48 -10.66 -14.58
C THR A 110 -7.20 -11.58 -15.76
N ASP A 111 -5.93 -11.81 -16.10
CA ASP A 111 -5.52 -12.72 -17.17
C ASP A 111 -5.92 -14.17 -16.81
N ASP A 112 -5.64 -14.60 -15.58
CA ASP A 112 -6.00 -15.93 -15.08
C ASP A 112 -7.51 -16.15 -15.07
N VAL A 113 -8.28 -15.20 -14.52
CA VAL A 113 -9.75 -15.29 -14.53
C VAL A 113 -10.32 -15.26 -15.96
N ALA A 114 -9.70 -14.51 -16.88
CA ALA A 114 -10.08 -14.54 -18.30
C ALA A 114 -9.84 -15.91 -18.92
N ASP A 115 -8.71 -16.56 -18.64
CA ASP A 115 -8.40 -17.91 -19.10
C ASP A 115 -9.37 -18.95 -18.51
N GLN A 116 -9.72 -18.81 -17.23
CA GLN A 116 -10.75 -19.64 -16.61
C GLN A 116 -12.12 -19.50 -17.30
N PHE A 117 -12.51 -18.29 -17.73
CA PHE A 117 -13.73 -18.10 -18.52
C PHE A 117 -13.65 -18.68 -19.93
N ARG A 118 -12.50 -18.54 -20.61
CA ARG A 118 -12.28 -19.16 -21.93
C ARG A 118 -12.37 -20.67 -21.85
N GLY A 119 -11.81 -21.28 -20.79
CA GLY A 119 -11.95 -22.72 -20.51
C GLY A 119 -13.39 -23.18 -20.27
N GLN A 120 -14.29 -22.27 -19.95
CA GLN A 120 -15.73 -22.50 -19.81
C GLN A 120 -16.52 -22.23 -21.11
N GLY A 121 -15.83 -21.94 -22.22
CA GLY A 121 -16.44 -21.68 -23.52
C GLY A 121 -16.85 -20.22 -23.78
N VAL A 122 -16.40 -19.27 -22.95
CA VAL A 122 -16.67 -17.84 -23.18
C VAL A 122 -15.68 -17.28 -24.21
N THR A 123 -16.18 -16.90 -25.39
CA THR A 123 -15.35 -16.38 -26.50
C THR A 123 -14.70 -15.03 -26.18
N ASP A 124 -15.45 -14.09 -25.61
CA ASP A 124 -14.92 -12.81 -25.12
C ASP A 124 -15.22 -12.64 -23.62
N PRO A 125 -14.25 -12.94 -22.74
CA PRO A 125 -14.46 -12.86 -21.30
C PRO A 125 -14.31 -11.44 -20.75
N ARG A 126 -13.94 -10.43 -21.56
CA ARG A 126 -13.52 -9.11 -21.07
C ARG A 126 -14.56 -8.46 -20.17
N ASP A 127 -15.80 -8.36 -20.62
CA ASP A 127 -16.87 -7.72 -19.85
C ASP A 127 -17.22 -8.50 -18.58
N ARG A 128 -17.10 -9.83 -18.61
CA ARG A 128 -17.34 -10.68 -17.43
C ARG A 128 -16.25 -10.49 -16.39
N VAL A 129 -14.98 -10.45 -16.80
CA VAL A 129 -13.84 -10.17 -15.92
C VAL A 129 -13.99 -8.77 -15.31
N VAL A 130 -14.27 -7.76 -16.13
CA VAL A 130 -14.45 -6.38 -15.65
C VAL A 130 -15.59 -6.31 -14.63
N THR A 131 -16.72 -6.94 -14.92
CA THR A 131 -17.86 -6.99 -14.00
C THR A 131 -17.46 -7.68 -12.70
N GLU A 132 -16.83 -8.85 -12.78
CA GLU A 132 -16.46 -9.65 -11.63
C GLU A 132 -15.50 -8.92 -10.67
N PHE A 133 -14.49 -8.22 -11.19
CA PHE A 133 -13.53 -7.46 -10.38
C PHE A 133 -14.07 -6.11 -9.88
N ARG A 134 -15.08 -5.53 -10.55
CA ARG A 134 -15.72 -4.28 -10.10
C ARG A 134 -16.80 -4.50 -9.05
N THR A 135 -17.44 -5.66 -9.03
CA THR A 135 -18.46 -5.98 -8.02
C THR A 135 -17.83 -6.06 -6.63
N ASN A 136 -18.23 -5.14 -5.74
CA ASN A 136 -17.82 -5.16 -4.35
C ASN A 136 -18.57 -6.25 -3.58
N ARG A 137 -17.82 -7.20 -3.01
CA ARG A 137 -18.34 -8.34 -2.22
C ARG A 137 -17.94 -8.25 -0.74
N TYR A 138 -17.65 -7.04 -0.26
CA TYR A 138 -17.32 -6.78 1.15
C TYR A 138 -18.60 -6.66 1.99
N ASN A 139 -18.66 -7.44 3.07
CA ASN A 139 -19.71 -7.31 4.08
C ASN A 139 -19.19 -6.45 5.26
N PRO A 140 -19.77 -5.26 5.51
CA PRO A 140 -19.32 -4.37 6.59
C PRO A 140 -19.66 -4.88 8.00
N ALA A 141 -20.71 -5.69 8.16
CA ALA A 141 -21.13 -6.21 9.46
C ALA A 141 -20.17 -7.31 9.96
N THR A 142 -19.70 -8.16 9.05
CA THR A 142 -18.78 -9.27 9.37
C THR A 142 -17.33 -8.97 9.01
N LYS A 143 -17.05 -7.78 8.46
CA LYS A 143 -15.74 -7.36 7.93
C LYS A 143 -15.09 -8.41 7.02
N THR A 144 -15.92 -9.12 6.27
CA THR A 144 -15.49 -10.25 5.43
C THR A 144 -15.62 -9.88 3.96
N LEU A 145 -14.55 -10.06 3.21
CA LEU A 145 -14.56 -9.93 1.75
C LEU A 145 -14.64 -11.33 1.12
N VAL A 146 -15.61 -11.53 0.23
CA VAL A 146 -15.80 -12.80 -0.47
C VAL A 146 -15.19 -12.72 -1.86
N PHE A 147 -14.23 -13.60 -2.14
CA PHE A 147 -13.66 -13.82 -3.47
C PHE A 147 -14.49 -14.86 -4.20
N THR A 148 -14.67 -14.68 -5.51
CA THR A 148 -15.23 -15.75 -6.34
C THR A 148 -14.32 -16.97 -6.34
N ASP A 149 -14.84 -18.15 -6.65
CA ASP A 149 -13.99 -19.34 -6.75
C ASP A 149 -12.90 -19.19 -7.84
N ARG A 150 -13.17 -18.42 -8.91
CA ARG A 150 -12.16 -18.07 -9.93
C ARG A 150 -11.07 -17.17 -9.38
N GLN A 151 -11.45 -16.09 -8.67
CA GLN A 151 -10.49 -15.20 -8.00
C GLN A 151 -9.66 -15.94 -6.94
N ALA A 152 -10.28 -16.88 -6.22
CA ALA A 152 -9.59 -17.68 -5.21
C ALA A 152 -8.52 -18.61 -5.84
N ARG A 153 -8.79 -19.19 -7.02
CA ARG A 153 -7.79 -19.96 -7.77
C ARG A 153 -6.67 -19.07 -8.30
N ALA A 154 -7.02 -17.97 -8.97
CA ALA A 154 -6.05 -16.98 -9.44
C ALA A 154 -5.11 -16.51 -8.32
N PHE A 155 -5.67 -16.28 -7.12
CA PHE A 155 -4.91 -15.92 -5.93
C PHE A 155 -3.90 -17.01 -5.51
N ASP A 156 -4.31 -18.28 -5.53
CA ASP A 156 -3.42 -19.40 -5.20
C ASP A 156 -2.27 -19.52 -6.22
N ASP A 157 -2.55 -19.33 -7.51
CA ASP A 157 -1.53 -19.39 -8.58
C ASP A 157 -0.55 -18.22 -8.51
N ILE A 158 -1.05 -17.00 -8.23
CA ILE A 158 -0.21 -15.82 -8.03
C ILE A 158 0.64 -15.93 -6.78
N GLN A 159 0.13 -16.52 -5.70
CA GLN A 159 0.93 -16.82 -4.51
C GLN A 159 2.12 -17.73 -4.86
N LEU A 160 1.89 -18.77 -5.66
CA LEU A 160 2.94 -19.68 -6.12
C LEU A 160 3.96 -18.95 -7.01
N HIS A 161 3.48 -18.07 -7.89
CA HIS A 161 4.33 -17.22 -8.73
C HIS A 161 5.31 -16.39 -7.87
N TYR A 162 4.80 -15.64 -6.89
CA TYR A 162 5.66 -14.81 -6.04
C TYR A 162 6.54 -15.62 -5.09
N ALA A 163 6.06 -16.75 -4.56
CA ALA A 163 6.89 -17.66 -3.77
C ALA A 163 8.09 -18.17 -4.59
N THR A 164 7.89 -18.42 -5.88
CA THR A 164 8.94 -18.83 -6.80
C THR A 164 9.87 -17.66 -7.15
N TYR A 165 9.30 -16.49 -7.49
CA TYR A 165 10.04 -15.29 -7.88
C TYR A 165 11.02 -14.85 -6.79
N PHE A 166 10.58 -14.81 -5.53
CA PHE A 166 11.44 -14.44 -4.42
C PHE A 166 12.22 -15.62 -3.81
N GLY A 167 11.89 -16.85 -4.19
CA GLY A 167 12.57 -18.07 -3.74
C GLY A 167 13.79 -18.46 -4.59
N LYS A 168 13.81 -18.09 -5.88
CA LYS A 168 14.94 -18.30 -6.79
C LYS A 168 15.97 -17.18 -6.62
N THR A 169 17.26 -17.50 -6.71
CA THR A 169 18.32 -16.50 -6.93
C THR A 169 18.24 -16.08 -8.40
N PRO A 170 17.80 -14.86 -8.76
CA PRO A 170 17.64 -14.51 -10.17
C PRO A 170 19.00 -14.27 -10.83
N PRO A 171 19.25 -14.79 -12.04
CA PRO A 171 20.55 -14.62 -12.72
C PRO A 171 20.74 -13.26 -13.40
N ASN A 172 19.72 -12.38 -13.49
CA ASN A 172 19.85 -11.12 -14.25
C ASN A 172 18.83 -10.02 -13.94
N THR A 173 18.15 -10.07 -12.79
CA THR A 173 17.40 -8.90 -12.29
C THR A 173 18.14 -8.38 -11.08
N GLY A 174 18.48 -7.09 -11.06
CA GLY A 174 19.19 -6.42 -9.95
C GLY A 174 18.43 -6.38 -8.62
N CYS A 175 17.54 -7.34 -8.38
CA CYS A 175 16.84 -7.55 -7.11
C CYS A 175 17.82 -7.94 -6.00
N CYS A 176 17.51 -7.49 -4.79
CA CYS A 176 18.28 -7.70 -3.58
C CYS A 176 18.62 -9.18 -3.31
N HIS A 177 19.88 -9.40 -2.94
CA HIS A 177 20.56 -10.66 -2.62
C HIS A 177 19.96 -11.45 -1.43
N THR A 178 18.80 -11.05 -0.90
CA THR A 178 18.23 -11.56 0.35
C THR A 178 17.08 -12.51 0.07
N ARG A 179 17.43 -13.79 -0.10
CA ARG A 179 16.51 -14.92 -0.22
C ARG A 179 15.40 -14.88 0.85
N LEU A 180 14.14 -14.88 0.42
CA LEU A 180 13.01 -15.17 1.31
C LEU A 180 13.18 -16.61 1.84
N PRO A 181 13.12 -16.90 3.16
CA PRO A 181 13.22 -18.26 3.63
C PRO A 181 12.04 -19.09 3.12
N THR A 182 12.26 -19.84 2.05
CA THR A 182 11.39 -20.91 1.59
C THR A 182 11.68 -22.15 2.45
N LYS A 183 10.66 -22.71 3.10
CA LYS A 183 10.82 -23.99 3.81
C LYS A 183 10.68 -25.14 2.82
N PRO A 184 11.70 -26.00 2.61
CA PRO A 184 11.50 -27.26 1.91
C PRO A 184 10.94 -28.32 2.86
N LYS A 185 10.02 -29.16 2.36
CA LYS A 185 9.70 -30.46 2.95
C LYS A 185 10.61 -31.51 2.29
N SER A 186 11.56 -32.09 3.02
CA SER A 186 11.90 -33.53 3.02
C SER A 186 13.13 -33.84 3.89
N THR A 187 12.94 -34.82 4.77
CA THR A 187 13.82 -35.94 5.12
C THR A 187 15.30 -35.70 5.49
N ASN A 188 15.57 -35.90 6.80
CA ASN A 188 16.72 -36.60 7.39
C ASN A 188 18.15 -36.11 7.07
N SER A 189 18.80 -35.46 8.04
CA SER A 189 20.22 -35.67 8.41
C SER A 189 20.53 -34.94 9.73
N GLN A 190 21.42 -35.56 10.50
CA GLN A 190 21.58 -35.42 11.94
C GLN A 190 22.42 -34.20 12.38
N ARG A 191 22.22 -33.83 13.66
CA ARG A 191 23.23 -33.35 14.63
C ARG A 191 23.76 -31.91 14.46
N PHE A 192 23.36 -31.01 15.36
CA PHE A 192 24.24 -30.49 16.41
C PHE A 192 23.44 -29.75 17.50
N SER A 193 23.79 -30.08 18.75
CA SER A 193 23.18 -29.62 20.00
C SER A 193 23.61 -28.19 20.34
N ARG A 194 22.67 -27.35 20.79
CA ARG A 194 22.81 -26.48 21.98
C ARG A 194 21.45 -25.84 22.33
N GLY A 195 21.04 -26.03 23.57
CA GLY A 195 19.67 -25.87 24.03
C GLY A 195 19.20 -24.44 24.27
N ARG A 196 17.87 -24.27 24.17
CA ARG A 196 17.02 -23.44 25.02
C ARG A 196 15.58 -24.01 24.98
N PRO A 197 14.90 -24.22 26.11
CA PRO A 197 13.53 -24.73 26.11
C PRO A 197 12.53 -23.57 25.94
N GLY A 198 11.46 -23.84 25.19
CA GLY A 198 10.19 -23.12 25.31
C GLY A 198 10.05 -21.86 24.45
N LEU A 199 9.54 -22.02 23.22
CA LEU A 199 8.50 -21.14 22.66
C LEU A 199 7.96 -21.80 21.39
N ARG A 200 6.72 -22.29 21.50
CA ARG A 200 5.95 -23.00 20.48
C ARG A 200 5.60 -22.02 19.35
N ARG A 201 6.52 -21.83 18.39
CA ARG A 201 6.33 -20.93 17.24
C ARG A 201 5.41 -21.62 16.21
N ARG A 202 4.14 -21.23 16.19
CA ARG A 202 3.15 -21.67 15.19
C ARG A 202 3.57 -21.09 13.83
N SER A 203 3.95 -21.98 12.91
CA SER A 203 4.41 -21.68 11.55
C SER A 203 3.26 -21.15 10.69
N GLY A 204 3.15 -19.82 10.52
CA GLY A 204 2.27 -19.19 9.52
C GLY A 204 3.01 -19.01 8.19
N ARG A 205 2.35 -19.37 7.08
CA ARG A 205 2.78 -19.02 5.71
C ARG A 205 2.81 -17.49 5.61
N ALA A 206 3.93 -16.92 5.18
CA ALA A 206 4.00 -15.51 4.84
C ALA A 206 3.56 -15.35 3.38
N THR A 207 2.32 -14.90 3.19
CA THR A 207 1.74 -14.59 1.90
C THR A 207 1.79 -13.09 1.69
N ILE A 208 2.40 -12.63 0.59
CA ILE A 208 2.33 -11.22 0.17
C ILE A 208 0.99 -11.06 -0.55
N THR A 209 -0.04 -10.65 0.18
CA THR A 209 -1.34 -10.31 -0.41
C THR A 209 -1.34 -8.83 -0.80
N VAL A 210 -1.38 -8.56 -2.10
CA VAL A 210 -1.60 -7.19 -2.61
C VAL A 210 -3.11 -7.01 -2.79
N THR A 211 -3.74 -6.21 -1.93
CA THR A 211 -5.16 -5.85 -2.07
C THR A 211 -5.31 -4.94 -3.30
N PRO A 212 -6.10 -5.31 -4.32
CA PRO A 212 -6.38 -4.40 -5.42
C PRO A 212 -7.25 -3.25 -4.89
N THR A 213 -6.70 -2.04 -4.82
CA THR A 213 -7.51 -0.83 -4.71
C THR A 213 -8.14 -0.56 -6.06
N THR A 214 -9.48 -0.60 -6.15
CA THR A 214 -10.22 -0.20 -7.35
C THR A 214 -10.13 1.32 -7.52
N GLY A 215 -9.02 1.80 -8.08
CA GLY A 215 -8.81 3.16 -8.54
C GLY A 215 -8.35 3.12 -10.00
N ARG A 216 -9.02 3.89 -10.87
CA ARG A 216 -8.81 3.96 -12.33
C ARG A 216 -7.32 3.83 -12.75
N PRO A 217 -6.92 2.82 -13.54
CA PRO A 217 -5.87 3.06 -14.51
C PRO A 217 -6.44 3.97 -15.60
N LYS A 218 -5.92 5.20 -15.72
CA LYS A 218 -6.15 6.03 -16.90
C LYS A 218 -5.45 5.34 -18.08
N SER A 219 -6.19 4.53 -18.82
CA SER A 219 -5.81 4.16 -20.19
C SER A 219 -5.76 5.45 -21.00
N ALA A 220 -4.57 5.89 -21.37
CA ALA A 220 -4.37 6.96 -22.33
C ALA A 220 -5.04 6.55 -23.65
N SER A 221 -6.13 7.22 -24.01
CA SER A 221 -6.70 7.18 -25.35
C SER A 221 -5.80 8.01 -26.26
N THR A 222 -4.82 7.38 -26.90
CA THR A 222 -4.14 7.99 -28.06
C THR A 222 -5.10 7.89 -29.24
N THR A 223 -5.75 9.02 -29.53
CA THR A 223 -6.46 9.26 -30.79
C THR A 223 -5.43 9.23 -31.92
N ALA A 224 -5.39 8.14 -32.69
CA ALA A 224 -4.69 8.08 -33.96
C ALA A 224 -5.62 8.60 -35.05
N GLN A 225 -5.24 9.74 -35.64
CA GLN A 225 -5.90 10.36 -36.78
C GLN A 225 -5.37 9.70 -38.07
N PRO A 226 -6.22 9.33 -39.05
CA PRO A 226 -5.76 8.67 -40.27
C PRO A 226 -5.11 9.66 -41.25
N PRO A 227 -4.07 9.25 -42.00
CA PRO A 227 -3.42 10.10 -42.98
C PRO A 227 -4.31 10.34 -44.22
N LYS A 228 -4.21 11.55 -44.78
CA LYS A 228 -4.73 11.91 -46.10
C LYS A 228 -3.83 11.37 -47.21
#